data_AF-A0A1I0DBQ4-F1
#
_entry.id   AF-A0A1I0DBQ4-F1
#
_cell.length_a   1.000
_cell.length_b   1.000
_cell.length_c   1.000
_cell.angle_alpha   90.00
_cell.angle_beta   90.00
_cell.angle_gamma   90.00
#
_symmetry.space_group_name_H-M   'P 1'
#
loop_
_entity.id
_entity.type
_entity.pdbx_description
1 polymer ?
#
loop_
_entity_poly.entity_id
_entity_poly.type
_entity_poly.pdbx_seq_one_letter_code
_entity_poly.pdbx_strand_id
1 'polypeptide(L)' 'MKNPLKELMEKRSWTYADLSSVAQVSMSTIYKIREGESGKIHQNILDLVETIGKDPEKFKNDYQEFRKEKRRAILRQ' A
#
# COMPACT_ATOMS: atom_id res chain seq x y z
N MET A 1 -3.84 -6.12 -11.44
CA MET A 1 -4.41 -5.20 -10.42
C MET A 1 -3.54 -3.98 -10.26
N LYS A 2 -4.15 -2.84 -9.90
CA LYS A 2 -3.42 -1.67 -9.41
C LYS A 2 -3.15 -1.84 -7.91
N ASN A 3 -1.99 -1.40 -7.42
CA ASN A 3 -1.65 -1.46 -5.99
C ASN A 3 -2.57 -0.51 -5.19
N PRO A 4 -3.24 -0.96 -4.13
CA PRO A 4 -4.17 -0.12 -3.36
C PRO A 4 -3.50 1.09 -2.70
N LEU A 5 -2.23 0.99 -2.31
CA LEU A 5 -1.44 2.11 -1.80
C LEU A 5 -1.16 3.16 -2.88
N LYS A 6 -0.84 2.72 -4.11
CA LYS A 6 -0.63 3.62 -5.23
C LYS A 6 -1.93 4.38 -5.56
N GLU A 7 -3.06 3.68 -5.59
CA GLU A 7 -4.36 4.34 -5.81
C GLU A 7 -4.74 5.30 -4.69
N LEU A 8 -4.44 4.95 -3.44
CA LEU A 8 -4.68 5.83 -2.30
C LEU A 8 -3.89 7.14 -2.44
N MET A 9 -2.61 7.04 -2.80
CA MET A 9 -1.75 8.20 -3.03
C MET A 9 -2.28 9.06 -4.18
N GLU A 10 -2.63 8.45 -5.32
CA GLU A 10 -3.18 9.17 -6.49
C GLU A 10 -4.50 9.89 -6.14
N LYS A 11 -5.44 9.22 -5.46
CA LYS A 11 -6.74 9.80 -5.07
C LYS A 11 -6.62 10.98 -4.11
N ARG A 12 -5.57 10.99 -3.28
CA ARG A 12 -5.31 12.05 -2.31
C ARG A 12 -4.28 13.08 -2.80
N SER A 13 -3.75 12.90 -4.01
CA SER A 13 -2.61 13.66 -4.52
C SER A 13 -1.40 13.67 -3.57
N TRP A 14 -1.17 12.55 -2.89
CA TRP A 14 -0.05 12.40 -1.94
C TRP A 14 1.22 11.93 -2.62
N THR A 15 2.33 12.57 -2.26
CA THR A 15 3.69 12.10 -2.52
C THR A 15 4.13 11.07 -1.46
N TYR A 16 5.31 10.46 -1.67
CA TYR A 16 5.92 9.61 -0.65
C TYR A 16 6.22 10.36 0.65
N ALA A 17 6.61 11.63 0.55
CA ALA A 17 6.91 12.47 1.70
C ALA A 17 5.63 12.75 2.50
N ASP A 18 4.53 13.06 1.82
CA ASP A 18 3.23 13.29 2.47
C ASP A 18 2.80 12.05 3.23
N LEU A 19 2.77 10.90 2.57
CA LEU A 19 2.38 9.63 3.19
C LEU A 19 3.33 9.24 4.33
N SER A 20 4.63 9.53 4.19
CA SER A 20 5.61 9.30 5.24
C SER A 20 5.30 10.15 6.48
N SER A 21 4.95 11.41 6.27
CA SER A 21 4.59 12.34 7.34
C SER A 21 3.27 11.96 8.01
N VAL A 22 2.22 11.66 7.24
CA VAL A 22 0.88 11.40 7.81
C VAL A 22 0.76 10.01 8.44
N ALA A 23 1.38 8.99 7.87
CA ALA A 23 1.36 7.64 8.41
C ALA A 23 2.51 7.39 9.41
N GLN A 24 3.45 8.32 9.56
CA GLN A 24 4.67 8.13 10.36
C GLN A 24 5.43 6.85 9.96
N VAL A 25 5.59 6.62 8.66
CA VAL A 25 6.28 5.46 8.10
C VAL A 25 7.43 5.92 7.23
N SER A 26 8.57 5.23 7.26
CA SER A 26 9.71 5.60 6.40
C SER A 26 9.35 5.52 4.91
N MET A 27 9.92 6.43 4.11
CA MET A 27 9.75 6.41 2.65
C MET A 27 10.19 5.08 2.01
N SER A 28 11.25 4.45 2.55
CA SER A 28 11.72 3.13 2.08
C SER A 28 10.65 2.05 2.30
N THR A 29 10.00 2.06 3.46
CA THR A 29 8.88 1.14 3.76
C THR A 29 7.71 1.38 2.82
N ILE A 30 7.34 2.64 2.58
CA ILE A 30 6.26 3.00 1.63
C ILE A 30 6.60 2.51 0.22
N TYR A 31 7.83 2.73 -0.24
CA TYR A 31 8.31 2.25 -1.53
C TYR A 31 8.20 0.72 -1.64
N LYS A 32 8.72 -0.03 -0.66
CA LYS A 32 8.63 -1.49 -0.63
C LYS A 32 7.19 -2.00 -0.64
N ILE A 33 6.28 -1.31 0.04
CA ILE A 33 4.85 -1.66 0.02
C ILE A 33 4.26 -1.37 -1.36
N ARG A 34 4.52 -0.19 -1.94
CA ARG A 34 4.03 0.17 -3.27
C ARG A 34 4.54 -0.78 -4.36
N GLU A 35 5.75 -1.30 -4.21
CA GLU A 35 6.30 -2.30 -5.11
C GLU A 35 5.90 -3.74 -4.74
N GLY A 36 5.12 -3.97 -3.68
CA GLY A 36 4.68 -5.33 -3.29
C GLY A 36 5.80 -6.22 -2.75
N GLU A 37 6.96 -5.66 -2.46
CA GLU A 37 8.11 -6.35 -1.88
C GLU A 37 7.87 -6.68 -0.40
N SER A 38 7.14 -5.80 0.32
CA SER A 38 6.78 -6.03 1.71
C SER A 38 5.79 -7.21 1.87
N GLY A 39 6.00 -8.03 2.91
CA GLY A 39 5.10 -9.13 3.29
C GLY A 39 3.67 -8.70 3.58
N LYS A 40 3.54 -7.53 4.19
CA LYS A 40 2.31 -6.96 4.72
C LYS A 40 2.35 -5.43 4.64
N ILE A 41 1.19 -4.79 4.69
CA ILE A 41 1.12 -3.35 4.87
C ILE A 41 1.51 -3.01 6.31
N HIS A 42 2.18 -1.86 6.47
CA HIS A 42 2.57 -1.35 7.78
C HIS A 42 1.33 -0.93 8.58
N GLN A 43 1.30 -1.20 9.89
CA GLN A 43 0.12 -0.95 10.72
C GLN A 43 -0.35 0.51 10.65
N ASN A 44 0.56 1.47 10.81
CA ASN A 44 0.19 2.89 10.72
C ASN A 44 -0.44 3.33 9.38
N ILE A 45 -0.16 2.62 8.27
CA ILE A 45 -0.84 2.88 6.99
C ILE A 45 -2.28 2.36 7.06
N LEU A 46 -2.53 1.22 7.70
CA LEU A 46 -3.88 0.70 7.93
C LEU A 46 -4.67 1.61 8.88
N ASP A 47 -4.04 2.08 9.96
CA ASP A 47 -4.66 3.02 10.89
C ASP A 47 -5.03 4.34 10.20
N LEU A 48 -4.15 4.83 9.30
CA LEU A 48 -4.45 5.98 8.44
C LEU A 48 -5.64 5.71 7.52
N VAL A 49 -5.69 4.53 6.89
CA VAL A 49 -6.80 4.11 6.00
C VAL A 49 -8.13 4.12 6.77
N GLU A 50 -8.15 3.60 8.00
CA GLU A 50 -9.31 3.66 8.89
C GLU A 50 -9.68 5.11 9.24
N THR A 51 -8.69 5.91 9.63
CA THR A 51 -8.86 7.33 9.99
C THR A 51 -9.49 8.15 8.86
N ILE A 52 -9.17 7.84 7.60
CA ILE A 52 -9.76 8.52 6.43
C ILE A 52 -11.11 7.91 5.98
N GLY A 53 -11.72 7.06 6.79
CA GLY A 53 -13.04 6.48 6.58
C GLY A 53 -13.08 5.32 5.58
N LYS A 54 -11.97 4.63 5.38
CA LYS A 54 -11.91 3.43 4.51
C LYS A 54 -11.74 2.17 5.34
N ASP A 55 -12.18 1.04 4.79
CA ASP A 55 -12.04 -0.27 5.43
C ASP A 55 -10.58 -0.77 5.37
N PRO A 56 -9.87 -0.89 6.51
CA PRO A 56 -8.48 -1.34 6.55
C PRO A 56 -8.33 -2.83 6.20
N GLU A 57 -9.30 -3.69 6.52
CA GLU A 57 -9.26 -5.11 6.18
C GLU A 57 -9.44 -5.32 4.68
N LYS A 58 -10.36 -4.57 4.06
CA LYS A 58 -10.47 -4.56 2.59
C LYS A 58 -9.16 -4.11 1.95
N PHE A 59 -8.57 -3.00 2.42
CA PHE A 59 -7.31 -2.47 1.88
C PHE A 59 -6.15 -3.48 1.98
N LYS A 60 -6.06 -4.17 3.11
CA LYS A 60 -5.10 -5.25 3.36
C LYS A 60 -5.31 -6.44 2.43
N ASN A 61 -6.56 -6.85 2.19
CA ASN A 61 -6.89 -7.93 1.26
C ASN A 61 -6.53 -7.58 -0.18
N ASP A 62 -6.93 -6.39 -0.65
CA ASP A 62 -6.59 -5.86 -1.98
C ASP A 62 -5.06 -5.86 -2.19
N TYR A 63 -4.29 -5.56 -1.14
CA TYR A 63 -2.84 -5.60 -1.19
C TYR A 63 -2.28 -7.01 -1.35
N GLN A 64 -2.83 -7.99 -0.63
CA GLN A 64 -2.39 -9.37 -0.74
C GLN A 64 -2.72 -9.95 -2.12
N GLU A 65 -3.86 -9.60 -2.70
CA GLU A 65 -4.20 -9.97 -4.07
C GLU A 65 -3.23 -9.36 -5.08
N PHE A 66 -2.95 -8.05 -4.97
CA PHE A 66 -1.93 -7.38 -5.78
C PHE A 66 -0.57 -8.10 -5.71
N ARG A 67 -0.11 -8.51 -4.52
CA ARG A 67 1.15 -9.26 -4.38
C ARG A 67 1.10 -10.63 -5.03
N LYS A 68 0.00 -11.37 -4.85
CA LYS A 68 -0.19 -12.68 -5.49
C LYS A 68 -0.13 -12.56 -7.01
N GLU A 69 -0.78 -11.55 -7.58
CA GLU A 69 -0.71 -11.27 -9.02
C GLU A 69 0.70 -10.90 -9.47
N LYS A 70 1.39 -10.00 -8.75
CA LYS A 70 2.77 -9.62 -9.09
C LYS A 70 3.71 -10.83 -9.09
N ARG A 71 3.59 -11.72 -8.10
CA ARG A 71 4.35 -12.99 -8.05
C ARG A 71 4.01 -13.92 -9.21
N ARG A 72 2.73 -14.07 -9.55
CA ARG A 72 2.30 -14.88 -10.70
C ARG A 72 2.84 -14.35 -12.02
N ALA A 73 2.93 -13.04 -12.18
CA ALA A 73 3.50 -12.42 -13.38
C ALA A 73 5.00 -12.72 -13.53
N ILE A 74 5.76 -12.70 -12.43
CA ILE A 74 7.19 -13.06 -12.43
C ILE A 74 7.40 -14.53 -12.79
N LEU A 75 6.57 -15.43 -12.25
CA LEU A 75 6.66 -16.88 -12.53
C LEU A 75 6.18 -17.29 -13.94
N ARG A 76 5.54 -16.38 -14.68
CA ARG A 76 5.09 -16.60 -16.06
C ARG A 76 6.09 -16.06 -17.10
N GLN A 77 7.20 -15.45 -16.66
CA GLN A 77 8.37 -15.13 -17.47
C GLN A 77 9.36 -16.28 -17.42
#